data_AF-A0A968FWX1-F1
#
_entry.id   AF-A0A968FWX1-F1
#
_cell.length_a   1.000
_cell.length_b   1.000
_cell.length_c   1.000
_cell.angle_alpha   90.00
_cell.angle_beta   90.00
_cell.angle_gamma   90.00
#
_symmetry.space_group_name_H-M   'P 1'
#
loop_
_entity.id
_entity.type
_entity.pdbx_description
1 polymer ?
#
loop_
_entity_poly.entity_id
_entity_poly.type
_entity_poly.pdbx_seq_one_letter_code
_entity_poly.pdbx_strand_id
1 'polypeptide(L)'
;MIGLTVLTVGAFFVFFLKLFSTFMNFSEKKEWKDQRLEVAEQLRSEGLTEQAIAQYVQYLDQEEVDLKVRARVSQTIGELYAGRENCAEALAWFYQAREAQPAGDVPADLKSAIAACRQKVRRTSEIP
;
A
#
# COMPACT_ATOMS: atom_id res chain seq x y z
N MET A 1 -62.09 -2.85 -2.96
CA MET A 1 -60.84 -3.44 -3.47
C MET A 1 -59.73 -2.42 -3.78
N ILE A 2 -60.03 -1.11 -3.92
CA ILE A 2 -59.05 -0.10 -4.34
C ILE A 2 -58.01 0.24 -3.23
N GLY A 3 -58.39 0.20 -1.95
CA GLY A 3 -57.46 0.51 -0.85
C GLY A 3 -56.31 -0.49 -0.70
N LEU A 4 -56.56 -1.77 -0.96
CA LEU A 4 -55.54 -2.83 -0.83
C LEU A 4 -54.48 -2.75 -1.95
N THR A 5 -54.90 -2.38 -3.17
CA THR A 5 -53.99 -2.23 -4.31
C THR A 5 -53.09 -0.99 -4.20
N VAL A 6 -53.56 0.09 -3.57
CA VAL A 6 -52.75 1.28 -3.33
C VAL A 6 -51.67 1.03 -2.27
N LEU A 7 -52.01 0.25 -1.23
CA LEU A 7 -51.09 -0.10 -0.16
C LEU A 7 -49.93 -0.98 -0.66
N THR A 8 -50.22 -1.96 -1.51
CA THR A 8 -49.18 -2.84 -2.07
C THR A 8 -48.26 -2.08 -3.00
N VAL A 9 -48.77 -1.24 -3.89
CA VAL A 9 -47.96 -0.41 -4.80
C VAL A 9 -47.06 0.55 -4.01
N GLY A 10 -47.56 1.17 -2.94
CA GLY A 10 -46.75 2.03 -2.07
C GLY A 10 -45.58 1.28 -1.40
N ALA A 11 -45.83 0.07 -0.88
CA ALA A 11 -44.81 -0.77 -0.26
C ALA A 11 -43.74 -1.21 -1.27
N PHE A 12 -44.15 -1.62 -2.48
CA PHE A 12 -43.22 -1.96 -3.55
C PHE A 12 -42.41 -0.75 -4.03
N PHE A 13 -43.00 0.44 -4.11
CA PHE A 13 -42.28 1.66 -4.49
C PHE A 13 -41.18 2.01 -3.48
N VAL A 14 -41.46 1.94 -2.18
CA VAL A 14 -40.45 2.15 -1.12
C VAL A 14 -39.36 1.07 -1.16
N PHE A 15 -39.74 -0.18 -1.42
CA PHE A 15 -38.79 -1.28 -1.59
C PHE A 15 -37.89 -1.06 -2.82
N PHE A 16 -38.46 -0.62 -3.95
CA PHE A 16 -37.73 -0.28 -5.18
C PHE A 16 -36.81 0.92 -4.98
N LEU A 17 -37.23 1.97 -4.26
CA LEU A 17 -36.35 3.09 -3.91
C LEU A 17 -35.19 2.65 -3.03
N LYS A 18 -35.42 1.76 -2.06
CA LYS A 18 -34.34 1.15 -1.27
C LYS A 18 -33.41 0.32 -2.15
N LEU A 19 -33.95 -0.54 -3.02
CA LEU A 19 -33.16 -1.35 -3.95
C LEU A 19 -32.32 -0.48 -4.90
N PHE A 20 -32.92 0.56 -5.49
CA PHE A 20 -32.21 1.53 -6.33
C PHE A 20 -31.17 2.32 -5.56
N SER A 21 -31.43 2.71 -4.31
CA SER A 21 -30.43 3.39 -3.49
C SER A 21 -29.26 2.48 -3.15
N THR A 22 -29.48 1.18 -2.97
CA THR A 22 -28.39 0.20 -2.78
C THR A 22 -27.64 -0.05 -4.10
N PHE A 23 -28.34 -0.08 -5.24
CA PHE A 23 -27.75 -0.28 -6.57
C PHE A 23 -26.99 0.95 -7.08
N MET A 24 -27.45 2.16 -6.77
CA MET A 24 -26.79 3.45 -7.09
C MET A 24 -25.69 3.80 -6.06
N ASN A 25 -25.68 3.15 -4.90
CA ASN A 25 -24.53 3.17 -3.97
C ASN A 25 -23.42 2.18 -4.40
N PHE A 26 -23.41 1.74 -5.66
CA PHE A 26 -22.15 1.51 -6.37
C PHE A 26 -21.45 2.86 -6.55
N SER A 27 -21.05 3.48 -5.43
CA SER A 27 -19.94 4.39 -5.44
C SER A 27 -18.80 3.54 -5.98
N GLU A 28 -18.46 3.72 -7.25
CA GLU A 28 -17.12 3.44 -7.72
C GLU A 28 -16.20 4.15 -6.72
N LYS A 29 -15.74 3.44 -5.69
CA LYS A 29 -14.51 3.81 -5.02
C LYS A 29 -13.49 3.68 -6.12
N LYS A 30 -13.27 4.76 -6.86
CA LYS A 30 -12.25 4.85 -7.89
C LYS A 30 -11.01 4.28 -7.22
N GLU A 31 -10.55 3.13 -7.65
CA GLU A 31 -9.42 2.49 -7.02
C GLU A 31 -8.20 3.29 -7.48
N TRP A 32 -7.74 4.22 -6.65
CA TRP A 32 -6.57 5.08 -6.94
C TRP A 32 -5.26 4.29 -6.84
N LYS A 33 -5.24 3.02 -7.23
CA LYS A 33 -4.14 2.10 -6.97
C LYS A 33 -2.90 2.50 -7.75
N ASP A 34 -3.01 2.53 -9.06
CA ASP A 34 -1.87 2.85 -9.93
C ASP A 34 -1.47 4.33 -9.80
N GLN A 35 -2.45 5.21 -9.59
CA GLN A 35 -2.20 6.63 -9.38
C GLN A 35 -1.41 6.90 -8.10
N ARG A 36 -1.57 6.10 -7.03
CA ARG A 36 -0.79 6.26 -5.81
C ARG A 36 0.69 5.98 -6.03
N LEU A 37 1.04 4.95 -6.82
CA LEU A 37 2.45 4.72 -7.17
C LEU A 37 3.02 5.87 -8.00
N GLU A 38 2.27 6.37 -8.97
CA GLU A 38 2.71 7.51 -9.79
C GLU A 38 2.96 8.76 -8.93
N VAL A 39 2.05 9.07 -8.01
CA VAL A 39 2.23 10.17 -7.04
C VAL A 39 3.45 9.91 -6.15
N ALA A 40 3.66 8.68 -5.67
CA ALA A 40 4.82 8.34 -4.85
C ALA A 40 6.15 8.55 -5.61
N GLU A 41 6.23 8.11 -6.87
CA GLU A 41 7.39 8.32 -7.73
C GLU A 41 7.66 9.81 -8.00
N GLN A 42 6.61 10.60 -8.25
CA GLN A 42 6.75 12.04 -8.47
C GLN A 42 7.30 12.73 -7.21
N LEU A 43 6.70 12.47 -6.05
CA LEU A 43 7.16 13.01 -4.76
C LEU A 43 8.62 12.61 -4.48
N ARG A 44 8.98 11.35 -4.77
CA ARG A 44 10.36 10.86 -4.63
C ARG A 44 11.32 11.64 -5.52
N SER A 45 10.93 11.89 -6.78
CA SER A 45 11.76 12.64 -7.74
C SER A 45 12.00 14.10 -7.33
N GLU A 46 11.06 14.69 -6.59
CA GLU A 46 11.15 16.04 -6.04
C GLU A 46 11.89 16.10 -4.69
N GLY A 47 12.35 14.96 -4.16
CA GLY A 47 13.02 14.88 -2.85
C GLY A 47 12.06 14.94 -1.65
N LEU A 48 10.75 14.87 -1.88
CA LEU A 48 9.71 14.83 -0.85
C LEU A 48 9.57 13.42 -0.26
N THR A 49 10.66 12.93 0.35
CA THR A 49 10.81 11.52 0.73
C THR A 49 9.73 11.02 1.69
N GLU A 50 9.37 11.78 2.73
CA GLU A 50 8.38 11.34 3.72
C GLU A 50 7.00 11.19 3.08
N GLN A 51 6.64 12.13 2.21
CA GLN A 51 5.39 12.07 1.47
C GLN A 51 5.39 10.89 0.49
N ALA A 52 6.51 10.64 -0.20
CA ALA A 52 6.68 9.49 -1.07
C ALA A 52 6.51 8.17 -0.30
N ILE A 53 7.21 8.01 0.83
CA ILE A 53 7.09 6.84 1.71
C ILE A 53 5.64 6.63 2.11
N ALA A 54 4.94 7.68 2.57
CA ALA A 54 3.54 7.58 2.96
C ALA A 54 2.64 7.05 1.81
N GLN A 55 2.88 7.48 0.57
CA GLN A 55 2.11 6.99 -0.58
C GLN A 55 2.46 5.53 -0.93
N TYR A 56 3.74 5.16 -0.88
CA TYR A 56 4.14 3.76 -1.10
C TYR A 56 3.55 2.81 -0.04
N VAL A 57 3.55 3.22 1.24
CA VAL A 57 2.94 2.42 2.32
C VAL A 57 1.44 2.24 2.08
N GLN A 58 0.72 3.33 1.78
CA GLN A 58 -0.71 3.26 1.47
C GLN A 58 -1.00 2.41 0.22
N TYR A 59 -0.08 2.35 -0.74
CA TYR A 59 -0.18 1.44 -1.87
C TYR A 59 -0.04 -0.03 -1.43
N LEU A 60 0.92 -0.33 -0.54
CA LEU A 60 1.17 -1.68 -0.04
C LEU A 60 0.12 -2.21 0.95
N ASP A 61 -0.65 -1.33 1.58
CA ASP A 61 -1.74 -1.66 2.51
C ASP A 61 -3.03 -2.15 1.81
N GLN A 62 -3.01 -2.22 0.49
CA GLN A 62 -4.14 -2.75 -0.30
C GLN A 62 -4.20 -4.28 -0.22
N GLU A 63 -5.42 -4.84 -0.28
CA GLU A 63 -5.68 -6.28 -0.08
C GLU A 63 -4.90 -7.17 -1.04
N GLU A 64 -4.71 -6.75 -2.29
CA GLU A 64 -3.99 -7.53 -3.29
C GLU A 64 -2.88 -6.71 -3.94
N VAL A 65 -1.63 -6.97 -3.59
CA VAL A 65 -0.46 -6.42 -4.29
C VAL A 65 0.40 -7.59 -4.77
N ASP A 66 0.67 -7.63 -6.07
CA ASP A 66 1.54 -8.64 -6.68
C ASP A 66 2.91 -8.67 -5.97
N LEU A 67 3.44 -9.88 -5.76
CA LEU A 67 4.68 -10.09 -4.99
C LEU A 67 5.88 -9.37 -5.61
N LYS A 68 5.98 -9.30 -6.94
CA LYS A 68 7.06 -8.57 -7.62
C LYS A 68 6.94 -7.06 -7.38
N VAL A 69 5.72 -6.54 -7.35
CA VAL A 69 5.47 -5.13 -6.99
C VAL A 69 5.77 -4.89 -5.51
N ARG A 70 5.28 -5.75 -4.61
CA ARG A 70 5.56 -5.66 -3.17
C ARG A 70 7.06 -5.68 -2.89
N ALA A 71 7.81 -6.56 -3.55
CA ALA A 71 9.26 -6.65 -3.43
C ALA A 71 9.93 -5.32 -3.81
N ARG A 72 9.61 -4.80 -5.00
CA ARG A 72 10.18 -3.56 -5.52
C ARG A 72 9.87 -2.35 -4.64
N VAL A 73 8.59 -2.14 -4.33
CA VAL A 73 8.14 -0.97 -3.56
C VAL A 73 8.70 -1.02 -2.14
N SER A 74 8.73 -2.20 -1.50
CA SER A 74 9.36 -2.35 -0.18
C SER A 74 10.86 -2.07 -0.23
N GLN A 75 11.56 -2.51 -1.29
CA GLN A 75 12.98 -2.18 -1.47
C GLN A 75 13.18 -0.66 -1.62
N THR A 76 12.36 0.02 -2.42
CA THR A 76 12.40 1.48 -2.57
C THR A 76 12.18 2.20 -1.25
N ILE A 77 11.18 1.80 -0.44
CA ILE A 77 10.98 2.39 0.89
C ILE A 77 12.21 2.18 1.78
N GLY A 78 12.79 0.98 1.76
CA GLY A 78 14.01 0.67 2.51
C GLY A 78 15.20 1.54 2.11
N GLU A 79 15.39 1.78 0.81
CA GLU A 79 16.43 2.66 0.26
C GLU A 79 16.24 4.12 0.72
N LEU A 80 15.00 4.60 0.75
CA LEU A 80 14.67 5.95 1.22
C LEU A 80 15.00 6.15 2.70
N TYR A 81 14.69 5.17 3.56
CA TYR A 81 15.09 5.20 4.96
C TYR A 81 16.61 5.07 5.15
N ALA A 82 17.25 4.15 4.40
CA ALA A 82 18.70 3.95 4.48
C ALA A 82 19.48 5.21 4.05
N GLY A 83 19.00 5.93 3.04
CA GLY A 83 19.57 7.21 2.59
C GLY A 83 19.52 8.32 3.65
N ARG A 84 18.66 8.18 4.66
CA ARG A 84 18.55 9.08 5.83
C ARG A 84 19.24 8.53 7.08
N GLU A 85 20.10 7.53 6.88
CA GLU A 85 20.78 6.78 7.94
C GLU A 85 19.85 6.06 8.93
N ASN A 86 18.57 5.94 8.59
CA ASN A 86 17.60 5.25 9.41
C ASN A 86 17.60 3.75 9.08
N CYS A 87 18.67 3.07 9.51
CA CYS A 87 18.88 1.66 9.19
C CYS A 87 17.91 0.70 9.89
N ALA A 88 17.30 1.09 11.01
CA ALA A 88 16.32 0.25 11.70
C ALA A 88 15.05 0.12 10.85
N GLU A 89 14.49 1.25 10.41
CA GLU A 89 13.33 1.31 9.55
C GLU A 89 13.64 0.73 8.17
N ALA A 90 14.82 1.01 7.62
CA ALA A 90 15.24 0.43 6.35
C ALA A 90 15.24 -1.10 6.37
N LEU A 91 15.73 -1.72 7.46
CA LEU A 91 15.75 -3.18 7.57
C LEU A 91 14.36 -3.80 7.61
N ALA A 92 13.39 -3.14 8.27
CA ALA A 92 12.02 -3.63 8.28
C ALA A 92 11.47 -3.77 6.85
N TRP A 93 11.72 -2.76 6.00
CA TRP A 93 11.27 -2.75 4.61
C TRP A 93 12.10 -3.66 3.70
N PHE A 94 13.41 -3.74 3.89
CA PHE A 94 14.25 -4.67 3.12
C PHE A 94 13.92 -6.14 3.38
N TYR A 95 13.50 -6.50 4.60
CA TYR A 95 13.04 -7.85 4.86
C TYR A 95 11.72 -8.15 4.16
N GLN A 96 10.75 -7.22 4.18
CA GLN A 96 9.52 -7.36 3.37
C GLN A 96 9.85 -7.55 1.89
N ALA A 97 10.82 -6.77 1.37
CA ALA A 97 11.26 -6.90 -0.02
C ALA A 97 11.82 -8.29 -0.34
N ARG A 98 12.65 -8.82 0.57
CA ARG A 98 13.27 -10.15 0.42
C ARG A 98 12.24 -11.28 0.48
N GLU A 99 11.31 -11.25 1.44
CA GLU A 99 10.31 -12.31 1.59
C GLU A 99 9.28 -12.31 0.45
N ALA A 100 9.08 -11.17 -0.21
CA ALA A 100 8.23 -11.07 -1.39
C ALA A 100 8.90 -11.56 -2.69
N GLN A 101 10.19 -11.92 -2.67
CA GLN A 101 10.88 -12.45 -3.84
C GLN A 101 10.76 -13.98 -3.92
N PRO A 102 10.78 -14.56 -5.13
CA PRO A 102 10.89 -16.01 -5.29
C PRO A 102 12.14 -16.56 -4.57
N ALA A 103 12.01 -17.74 -3.98
CA ALA A 103 13.11 -18.36 -3.24
C ALA A 103 14.37 -18.51 -4.12
N GLY A 104 15.50 -18.03 -3.62
CA GLY A 104 16.79 -18.08 -4.32
C GLY A 104 17.06 -16.90 -5.26
N ASP A 105 16.07 -16.07 -5.59
CA ASP A 105 16.20 -14.96 -6.54
C ASP A 105 16.37 -13.60 -5.86
N VAL A 106 17.03 -13.58 -4.69
CA VAL A 106 17.23 -12.33 -3.95
C VAL A 106 18.34 -11.50 -4.59
N PRO A 107 18.06 -10.28 -5.10
CA PRO A 107 19.03 -9.42 -5.76
C PRO A 107 20.24 -9.10 -4.89
N ALA A 108 21.42 -8.99 -5.51
CA ALA A 108 22.69 -8.80 -4.82
C ALA A 108 22.79 -7.42 -4.13
N ASP A 109 22.20 -6.39 -4.74
CA ASP A 109 22.02 -5.05 -4.18
C ASP A 109 21.18 -5.09 -2.90
N LEU A 110 20.03 -5.77 -2.91
CA LEU A 110 19.20 -5.92 -1.71
C LEU A 110 19.95 -6.66 -0.59
N LYS A 111 20.66 -7.76 -0.90
CA LYS A 111 21.52 -8.48 0.07
C LYS A 111 22.56 -7.54 0.69
N SER A 112 23.19 -6.71 -0.14
CA SER A 112 24.24 -5.79 0.29
C SER A 112 23.68 -4.66 1.16
N ALA A 113 22.53 -4.09 0.78
CA ALA A 113 21.83 -3.07 1.57
C ALA A 113 21.43 -3.58 2.96
N ILE A 114 20.89 -4.80 3.04
CA ILE A 114 20.58 -5.47 4.30
C ILE A 114 21.85 -5.64 5.15
N ALA A 115 22.94 -6.16 4.57
CA ALA A 115 24.18 -6.37 5.30
C ALA A 115 24.76 -5.06 5.86
N ALA A 116 24.76 -3.99 5.06
CA ALA A 116 25.23 -2.68 5.46
C ALA A 116 24.38 -2.10 6.61
N CYS A 117 23.05 -2.12 6.50
CA CYS A 117 22.17 -1.62 7.54
C CYS A 117 22.28 -2.44 8.84
N ARG A 118 22.39 -3.77 8.76
CA ARG A 118 22.60 -4.62 9.94
C ARG A 118 23.90 -4.28 10.67
N GLN A 119 24.97 -3.99 9.94
CA GLN A 119 26.23 -3.59 10.55
C GLN A 119 26.09 -2.25 11.28
N LYS A 120 25.43 -1.26 10.67
CA LYS A 120 25.19 0.05 11.31
C LYS A 120 24.36 -0.10 12.59
N VAL A 121 23.23 -0.82 12.54
CA VAL A 121 22.36 -1.02 13.72
C VAL A 121 23.12 -1.70 14.88
N ARG A 122 23.92 -2.74 14.60
CA ARG A 122 24.73 -3.42 15.62
C ARG A 122 25.72 -2.49 16.31
N ARG A 123 26.43 -1.68 15.52
CA ARG A 123 27.39 -0.71 16.07
C ARG A 123 26.70 0.30 16.97
N THR A 124 25.53 0.80 16.58
CA THR A 124 24.76 1.75 17.42
C THR A 124 24.28 1.13 18.72
N SER A 125 23.91 -0.16 18.74
CA SER A 125 23.51 -0.86 19.97
C SER A 125 24.65 -1.19 20.92
N GLU A 126 25.90 -1.08 20.46
CA GLU A 126 27.11 -1.36 21.24
C GLU A 126 27.74 -0.08 21.83
N ILE A 127 27.17 1.11 21.57
CA ILE A 127 27.61 2.37 22.16
C ILE A 127 26.85 2.57 23.49
N PRO A 128 27.54 2.57 24.65
CA PRO A 128 26.93 2.73 25.97
C PRO A 128 26.35 4.12 26.22
#